data_AF-A0A7Z0NQQ4-F1
#
_entry.id   AF-A0A7Z0NQQ4-F1
#
_cell.length_a   1.000
_cell.length_b   1.000
_cell.length_c   1.000
_cell.angle_alpha   90.00
_cell.angle_beta   90.00
_cell.angle_gamma   90.00
#
_symmetry.space_group_name_H-M   'P 1'
#
loop_
_entity.id
_entity.type
_entity.pdbx_description
1 polymer ?
#
loop_
_entity_poly.entity_id
_entity_poly.type
_entity_poly.pdbx_seq_one_letter_code
_entity_poly.pdbx_strand_id
1 'polypeptide(L)'
;MADIAEQLASVHRDIGHRRIPAGDGHSVRLRRGYQASLEEVWAALTDVDQISRWFLPVTGEVHRGGAFAFEGNLRGTVLRCEPMRLFTLAMVIGDSPASEVDVRLSDGTGETIIELEHTATVDQRFWAEFGPGATGVGWDLALLGLHLHLRNEAIVTANPKAGQHSPEFTSLTVFSSQAWGATLLAAGASAAEVATVVEHTAALYAPPATMFATRNWMRASRAAFLRHLVPAPEVESSDGD
;
A
#
# COMPACT_ATOMS: atom_id res chain seq x y z
N MET A 1 -14.53 -15.54 -0.13
CA MET A 1 -13.87 -15.03 -1.37
C MET A 1 -14.75 -14.06 -2.14
N ALA A 2 -16.03 -14.36 -2.41
CA ALA A 2 -16.94 -13.43 -3.10
C ALA A 2 -17.03 -12.06 -2.40
N ASP A 3 -17.23 -12.06 -1.08
CA ASP A 3 -17.28 -10.83 -0.27
C ASP A 3 -15.99 -9.99 -0.35
N ILE A 4 -14.80 -10.60 -0.23
CA ILE A 4 -13.52 -9.87 -0.33
C ILE A 4 -13.29 -9.27 -1.73
N ALA A 5 -13.67 -9.99 -2.79
CA ALA A 5 -13.59 -9.47 -4.15
C ALA A 5 -14.57 -8.30 -4.36
N GLU A 6 -15.78 -8.40 -3.80
CA GLU A 6 -16.75 -7.29 -3.77
C GLU A 6 -16.18 -6.08 -3.00
N GLN A 7 -15.50 -6.31 -1.88
CA GLN A 7 -14.83 -5.24 -1.13
C GLN A 7 -13.76 -4.53 -1.96
N LEU A 8 -12.92 -5.24 -2.70
CA LEU A 8 -11.94 -4.61 -3.59
C LEU A 8 -12.59 -3.94 -4.81
N ALA A 9 -13.69 -4.49 -5.33
CA ALA A 9 -14.44 -3.88 -6.43
C ALA A 9 -15.13 -2.58 -6.01
N SER A 10 -15.47 -2.42 -4.72
CA SER A 10 -16.06 -1.19 -4.17
C SER A 10 -15.10 0.02 -4.16
N VAL A 11 -13.80 -0.21 -4.31
CA VAL A 11 -12.78 0.85 -4.33
C VAL A 11 -12.78 1.54 -5.69
N HIS A 12 -13.03 2.84 -5.70
CA HIS A 12 -12.78 3.67 -6.87
C HIS A 12 -11.29 3.98 -6.96
N ARG A 13 -10.69 3.75 -8.13
CA ARG A 13 -9.25 3.92 -8.38
C ARG A 13 -9.02 4.90 -9.51
N ASP A 14 -8.07 5.80 -9.31
CA ASP A 14 -7.62 6.75 -10.32
C ASP A 14 -6.09 6.91 -10.27
N ILE A 15 -5.51 7.39 -11.37
CA ILE A 15 -4.09 7.71 -11.45
C ILE A 15 -3.89 9.14 -11.91
N GLY A 16 -2.77 9.73 -11.55
CA GLY A 16 -2.47 11.10 -11.97
C GLY A 16 -1.03 11.48 -11.76
N HIS A 17 -0.80 12.79 -11.78
CA HIS A 17 0.49 13.39 -11.53
C HIS A 17 0.32 14.55 -10.56
N ARG A 18 1.25 14.67 -9.62
CA ARG A 18 1.33 15.81 -8.71
C ARG A 18 2.79 16.06 -8.39
N ARG A 19 3.16 17.34 -8.29
CA ARG A 19 4.49 17.73 -7.85
C ARG A 19 4.56 17.68 -6.33
N ILE A 20 5.59 17.03 -5.81
CA ILE A 20 5.93 16.92 -4.39
C ILE A 20 7.34 17.50 -4.16
N PRO A 21 7.82 17.67 -2.92
CA PRO A 21 9.16 18.20 -2.66
C PRO A 21 10.28 17.43 -3.35
N ALA A 22 10.12 16.12 -3.56
CA ALA A 22 11.09 15.29 -4.28
C ALA A 22 11.10 15.51 -5.81
N GLY A 23 10.08 16.14 -6.39
CA GLY A 23 9.97 16.38 -7.83
C GLY A 23 8.58 16.09 -8.39
N ASP A 24 8.50 15.93 -9.71
CA ASP A 24 7.27 15.52 -10.39
C ASP A 24 6.99 14.04 -10.10
N GLY A 25 5.84 13.75 -9.48
CA GLY A 25 5.47 12.41 -9.04
C GLY A 25 4.28 11.83 -9.79
N HIS A 26 4.23 10.50 -9.86
CA HIS A 26 3.03 9.75 -10.20
C HIS A 26 2.17 9.58 -8.96
N SER A 27 0.85 9.71 -9.10
CA SER A 27 -0.11 9.54 -8.02
C SER A 27 -1.04 8.37 -8.27
N VAL A 28 -1.28 7.57 -7.23
CA VAL A 28 -2.40 6.63 -7.17
C VAL A 28 -3.45 7.17 -6.21
N ARG A 29 -4.72 7.12 -6.60
CA ARG A 29 -5.85 7.59 -5.80
C ARG A 29 -6.84 6.47 -5.55
N LEU A 30 -7.31 6.37 -4.32
CA LEU A 30 -8.30 5.40 -3.89
C LEU A 30 -9.42 6.14 -3.16
N ARG A 31 -10.68 5.85 -3.49
CA ARG A 31 -11.84 6.33 -2.76
C ARG A 31 -12.74 5.16 -2.36
N ARG A 32 -13.11 5.09 -1.08
CA ARG A 32 -13.96 4.03 -0.54
C ARG A 32 -14.80 4.53 0.63
N GLY A 33 -16.05 4.04 0.71
CA GLY A 33 -16.94 4.23 1.85
C GLY A 33 -16.80 3.14 2.92
N TYR A 34 -16.94 3.54 4.18
CA TYR A 34 -16.88 2.68 5.36
C TYR A 34 -18.13 2.88 6.21
N GLN A 35 -18.83 1.79 6.52
CA GLN A 35 -20.02 1.78 7.37
C GLN A 35 -19.62 1.92 8.86
N ALA A 36 -19.03 3.07 9.19
CA ALA A 36 -18.53 3.47 10.50
C ALA A 36 -18.60 5.01 10.62
N SER A 37 -18.65 5.51 11.84
CA SER A 37 -18.68 6.95 12.10
C SER A 37 -17.35 7.62 11.72
N LEU A 38 -17.40 8.93 11.51
CA LEU A 38 -16.20 9.72 11.19
C LEU A 38 -15.17 9.61 12.31
N GLU A 39 -15.62 9.59 13.57
CA GLU A 39 -14.78 9.43 14.75
C GLU A 39 -14.11 8.05 14.80
N GLU A 40 -14.85 6.98 14.49
CA GLU A 40 -14.31 5.61 14.46
C GLU A 40 -13.24 5.47 13.37
N VAL A 41 -13.52 5.97 12.16
CA VAL A 41 -12.54 5.95 11.06
C VAL A 41 -11.32 6.82 11.38
N TRP A 42 -11.54 8.01 11.93
CA TRP A 42 -10.44 8.90 12.32
C TRP A 42 -9.55 8.25 13.36
N ALA A 43 -10.13 7.64 14.40
CA ALA A 43 -9.38 6.96 15.44
C ALA A 43 -8.59 5.76 14.88
N ALA A 44 -9.21 4.94 14.01
CA ALA A 44 -8.53 3.81 13.36
C ALA A 44 -7.34 4.22 12.48
N LEU A 45 -7.31 5.47 11.99
CA LEU A 45 -6.24 6.03 11.15
C LEU A 45 -5.19 6.84 11.92
N THR A 46 -5.47 7.26 13.16
CA THR A 46 -4.63 8.22 13.89
C THR A 46 -4.23 7.78 15.30
N ASP A 47 -4.89 6.75 15.86
CA ASP A 47 -4.49 6.14 17.11
C ASP A 47 -3.47 5.01 16.84
N VAL A 48 -2.28 5.15 17.44
CA VAL A 48 -1.13 4.25 17.24
C VAL A 48 -1.46 2.80 17.63
N ASP A 49 -2.24 2.60 18.70
CA ASP A 49 -2.63 1.27 19.16
C ASP A 49 -3.67 0.64 18.23
N GLN A 50 -4.55 1.44 17.63
CA GLN A 50 -5.51 0.95 16.65
C GLN A 50 -4.85 0.62 15.31
N ILE A 51 -3.98 1.50 14.79
CA ILE A 51 -3.24 1.26 13.54
C ILE A 51 -2.46 -0.06 13.64
N SER A 52 -1.79 -0.29 14.77
CA SER A 52 -0.99 -1.49 15.01
C SER A 52 -1.81 -2.79 15.05
N ARG A 53 -3.15 -2.73 15.17
CA ARG A 53 -4.03 -3.90 15.17
C ARG A 53 -4.43 -4.36 13.77
N TRP A 54 -4.46 -3.47 12.78
CA TRP A 54 -4.97 -3.78 11.44
C TRP A 54 -3.97 -3.55 10.32
N PHE A 55 -2.92 -2.78 10.58
CA PHE A 55 -1.83 -2.52 9.65
C PHE A 55 -0.51 -3.06 10.23
N LEU A 56 0.59 -2.34 10.03
CA LEU A 56 1.89 -2.65 10.63
C LEU A 56 2.00 -2.00 12.02
N PRO A 57 2.72 -2.61 12.98
CA PRO A 57 3.02 -1.96 14.24
C PRO A 57 3.72 -0.62 14.01
N VAL A 58 3.28 0.42 14.70
CA VAL A 58 3.77 1.79 14.53
C VAL A 58 4.12 2.42 15.87
N THR A 59 5.14 3.28 15.85
CA THR A 59 5.50 4.18 16.95
C THR A 59 5.61 5.60 16.43
N GLY A 60 5.35 6.59 17.28
CA GLY A 60 5.50 8.00 16.91
C GLY A 60 4.39 8.91 17.44
N GLU A 61 4.33 10.09 16.84
CA GLU A 61 3.43 11.17 17.25
C GLU A 61 2.50 11.58 16.10
N VAL A 62 1.19 11.62 16.37
CA VAL A 62 0.16 11.93 15.36
C VAL A 62 -0.31 13.38 15.47
N HIS A 63 0.64 14.30 15.38
CA HIS A 63 0.40 15.73 15.23
C HIS A 63 1.34 16.32 14.19
N ARG A 64 1.04 17.52 13.70
CA ARG A 64 1.90 18.20 12.72
C ARG A 64 3.35 18.28 13.23
N GLY A 65 4.29 17.90 12.38
CA GLY A 65 5.72 17.80 12.69
C GLY A 65 6.14 16.53 13.42
N GLY A 66 5.19 15.72 13.91
CA GLY A 66 5.46 14.45 14.59
C GLY A 66 6.07 13.43 13.64
N ALA A 67 7.08 12.72 14.12
CA ALA A 67 7.70 11.62 13.40
C ALA A 67 7.01 10.30 13.75
N PHE A 68 6.97 9.38 12.78
CA PHE A 68 6.49 8.02 12.98
C PHE A 68 7.38 7.00 12.27
N ALA A 69 7.38 5.78 12.78
CA ALA A 69 8.06 4.64 12.20
C ALA A 69 7.21 3.38 12.38
N PHE A 70 7.03 2.65 11.29
CA PHE A 70 6.47 1.32 11.31
C PHE A 70 7.59 0.30 11.46
N GLU A 71 7.32 -0.85 12.07
CA GLU A 71 8.26 -1.97 12.07
C GLU A 71 8.71 -2.31 10.64
N GLY A 72 10.03 -2.39 10.43
CA GLY A 72 10.65 -2.53 9.11
C GLY A 72 11.25 -1.21 8.63
N ASN A 73 11.12 -0.93 7.32
CA ASN A 73 11.88 0.14 6.66
C ASN A 73 11.03 1.38 6.32
N LEU A 74 9.82 1.49 6.87
CA LEU A 74 8.88 2.56 6.57
C LEU A 74 8.82 3.57 7.72
N ARG A 75 9.19 4.81 7.41
CA ARG A 75 9.22 5.93 8.36
C ARG A 75 8.64 7.18 7.74
N GLY A 76 8.28 8.16 8.55
CA GLY A 76 7.71 9.38 8.01
C GLY A 76 7.53 10.51 9.01
N THR A 77 6.90 11.57 8.53
CA THR A 77 6.59 12.77 9.29
C THR A 77 5.20 13.26 8.91
N VAL A 78 4.41 13.67 9.90
CA VAL A 78 3.10 14.26 9.68
C VAL A 78 3.27 15.72 9.23
N LEU A 79 2.99 16.00 7.96
CA LEU A 79 3.11 17.34 7.38
C LEU A 79 1.91 18.23 7.73
N ARG A 80 0.71 17.65 7.74
CA ARG A 80 -0.55 18.30 8.08
C ARG A 80 -1.43 17.33 8.88
N CYS A 81 -2.16 17.86 9.85
CA CYS A 81 -3.15 17.12 10.62
C CYS A 81 -4.28 18.08 10.98
N GLU A 82 -5.47 17.81 10.46
CA GLU A 82 -6.70 18.53 10.69
C GLU A 82 -7.73 17.49 11.19
N PRO A 83 -8.04 17.49 12.50
CA PRO A 83 -8.86 16.46 13.12
C PRO A 83 -10.14 16.15 12.34
N MET A 84 -10.40 14.86 12.14
CA MET A 84 -11.58 14.31 11.45
C MET A 84 -11.75 14.77 9.99
N ARG A 85 -10.71 15.35 9.37
CA ARG A 85 -10.82 15.89 8.00
C ARG A 85 -9.68 15.48 7.10
N LEU A 86 -8.44 15.66 7.54
CA LEU A 86 -7.28 15.52 6.68
C LEU A 86 -6.03 15.20 7.49
N PHE A 87 -5.19 14.31 6.96
CA PHE A 87 -3.77 14.33 7.28
C PHE A 87 -2.92 14.13 6.03
N THR A 88 -1.74 14.74 6.04
CA THR A 88 -0.72 14.59 4.99
C THR A 88 0.54 14.05 5.64
N LEU A 89 1.11 12.99 5.07
CA LEU A 89 2.33 12.34 5.55
C LEU A 89 3.42 12.49 4.48
N ALA A 90 4.64 12.80 4.91
CA ALA A 90 5.83 12.45 4.16
C ALA A 90 6.23 11.03 4.54
N MET A 91 6.41 10.15 3.57
CA MET A 91 6.74 8.74 3.79
C MET A 91 8.05 8.39 3.07
N VAL A 92 8.91 7.65 3.76
CA VAL A 92 10.18 7.15 3.23
C VAL A 92 10.22 5.64 3.44
N ILE A 93 10.40 4.91 2.34
CA ILE A 93 10.56 3.46 2.33
C ILE A 93 12.00 3.13 1.95
N GLY A 94 12.76 2.57 2.89
CA GLY A 94 14.19 2.29 2.71
C GLY A 94 14.98 3.56 2.41
N ASP A 95 15.64 3.58 1.25
CA ASP A 95 16.46 4.71 0.76
C ASP A 95 15.77 5.50 -0.36
N SER A 96 14.48 5.24 -0.60
CA SER A 96 13.72 5.95 -1.62
C SER A 96 13.57 7.43 -1.28
N PRO A 97 13.43 8.33 -2.27
CA PRO A 97 12.98 9.70 -2.03
C PRO A 97 11.64 9.71 -1.25
N ALA A 98 11.43 10.76 -0.45
CA ALA A 98 10.19 10.91 0.29
C ALA A 98 8.98 11.05 -0.67
N SER A 99 7.97 10.21 -0.47
CA SER A 99 6.65 10.34 -1.09
C SER A 99 5.71 11.14 -0.19
N GLU A 100 4.61 11.63 -0.75
CA GLU A 100 3.53 12.26 0.02
C GLU A 100 2.25 11.42 -0.05
N VAL A 101 1.60 11.27 1.11
CA VAL A 101 0.30 10.60 1.23
C VAL A 101 -0.69 11.59 1.83
N ASP A 102 -1.73 11.91 1.08
CA ASP A 102 -2.85 12.71 1.54
C ASP A 102 -4.05 11.80 1.81
N VAL A 103 -4.63 11.91 3.00
CA VAL A 103 -5.85 11.19 3.38
C VAL A 103 -6.91 12.19 3.78
N ARG A 104 -8.04 12.21 3.07
CA ARG A 104 -9.19 13.08 3.34
C ARG A 104 -10.38 12.24 3.77
N LEU A 105 -11.08 12.72 4.80
CA LEU A 105 -12.32 12.14 5.28
C LEU A 105 -13.48 13.09 4.98
N SER A 106 -14.61 12.51 4.62
CA SER A 106 -15.86 13.25 4.48
C SER A 106 -17.05 12.37 4.86
N ASP A 107 -18.09 12.97 5.42
CA ASP A 107 -19.35 12.30 5.66
C ASP A 107 -20.02 11.92 4.33
N GLY A 108 -20.47 10.67 4.25
CA GLY A 108 -21.35 10.14 3.22
C GLY A 108 -22.74 9.80 3.78
N THR A 109 -23.59 9.22 2.94
CA THR A 109 -24.94 8.80 3.36
C THR A 109 -24.88 7.54 4.22
N GLY A 110 -24.73 7.70 5.53
CA GLY A 110 -24.64 6.57 6.48
C GLY A 110 -23.28 5.89 6.50
N GLU A 111 -22.24 6.52 5.95
CA GLU A 111 -20.88 6.02 5.91
C GLU A 111 -19.85 7.16 5.95
N THR A 112 -18.62 6.84 6.31
CA THR A 112 -17.47 7.74 6.17
C THR A 112 -16.72 7.41 4.88
N ILE A 113 -16.48 8.41 4.05
CA ILE A 113 -15.67 8.26 2.84
C ILE A 113 -14.22 8.59 3.13
N ILE A 114 -13.33 7.69 2.74
CA ILE A 114 -11.89 7.93 2.69
C ILE A 114 -11.49 8.20 1.23
N GLU A 115 -10.79 9.30 1.01
CA GLU A 115 -10.03 9.56 -0.21
C GLU A 115 -8.53 9.59 0.12
N LEU A 116 -7.79 8.68 -0.49
CA LEU A 116 -6.34 8.56 -0.32
C LEU A 116 -5.64 8.87 -1.64
N GLU A 117 -4.61 9.71 -1.59
CA GLU A 117 -3.69 9.96 -2.71
C GLU A 117 -2.25 9.73 -2.25
N HIS A 118 -1.55 8.76 -2.83
CA HIS A 118 -0.12 8.57 -2.64
C HIS A 118 0.61 9.03 -3.89
N THR A 119 1.46 10.04 -3.74
CA THR A 119 2.31 10.59 -4.81
C THR A 119 3.77 10.29 -4.54
N ALA A 120 4.47 9.68 -5.51
CA ALA A 120 5.89 9.37 -5.41
C ALA A 120 6.62 9.73 -6.71
N THR A 121 7.88 10.17 -6.60
CA THR A 121 8.79 10.22 -7.75
C THR A 121 9.26 8.80 -8.06
N VAL A 122 9.03 8.33 -9.27
CA VAL A 122 9.31 6.95 -9.68
C VAL A 122 10.17 6.98 -10.93
N ASP A 123 11.22 6.16 -10.98
CA ASP A 123 12.03 5.98 -12.19
C ASP A 123 11.15 5.46 -13.34
N GLN A 124 11.37 5.98 -14.55
CA GLN A 124 10.55 5.66 -15.72
C GLN A 124 10.55 4.16 -16.04
N ARG A 125 11.68 3.45 -15.83
CA ARG A 125 11.76 2.00 -16.07
C ARG A 125 10.94 1.24 -15.03
N PHE A 126 11.03 1.66 -13.76
CA PHE A 126 10.21 1.05 -12.71
C PHE A 126 8.72 1.26 -12.97
N TRP A 127 8.31 2.47 -13.40
CA TRP A 127 6.92 2.73 -13.77
C TRP A 127 6.48 1.89 -14.99
N ALA A 128 7.32 1.74 -16.00
CA ALA A 128 7.02 0.89 -17.15
C ALA A 128 6.92 -0.61 -16.77
N GLU A 129 7.67 -1.05 -15.76
CA GLU A 129 7.70 -2.45 -15.32
C GLU A 129 6.53 -2.81 -14.40
N PHE A 130 6.18 -1.94 -13.45
CA PHE A 130 5.18 -2.26 -12.41
C PHE A 130 3.96 -1.32 -12.40
N GLY A 131 4.05 -0.15 -13.05
CA GLY A 131 2.93 0.79 -13.18
C GLY A 131 2.32 1.23 -11.84
N PRO A 132 1.03 1.64 -11.83
CA PRO A 132 0.36 2.11 -10.62
C PRO A 132 0.15 0.99 -9.59
N GLY A 133 0.14 -0.28 -10.03
CA GLY A 133 -0.05 -1.44 -9.17
C GLY A 133 1.05 -1.59 -8.11
N ALA A 134 2.27 -1.14 -8.39
CA ALA A 134 3.40 -1.20 -7.47
C ALA A 134 3.08 -0.63 -6.07
N THR A 135 2.37 0.49 -6.04
CA THR A 135 1.93 1.15 -4.78
C THR A 135 0.44 0.92 -4.52
N GLY A 136 -0.39 0.92 -5.56
CA GLY A 136 -1.83 0.83 -5.45
C GLY A 136 -2.33 -0.48 -4.83
N VAL A 137 -1.69 -1.62 -5.11
CA VAL A 137 -2.09 -2.91 -4.52
C VAL A 137 -1.88 -2.90 -3.01
N GLY A 138 -0.77 -2.32 -2.52
CA GLY A 138 -0.53 -2.18 -1.08
C GLY A 138 -1.62 -1.36 -0.39
N TRP A 139 -2.11 -0.28 -1.02
CA TRP A 139 -3.22 0.50 -0.48
C TRP A 139 -4.55 -0.22 -0.53
N ASP A 140 -4.84 -0.99 -1.58
CA ASP A 140 -6.03 -1.84 -1.63
C ASP A 140 -6.06 -2.83 -0.47
N LEU A 141 -4.92 -3.48 -0.19
CA LEU A 141 -4.77 -4.40 0.93
C LEU A 141 -4.92 -3.69 2.29
N ALA A 142 -4.32 -2.50 2.44
CA ALA A 142 -4.45 -1.70 3.65
C ALA A 142 -5.91 -1.27 3.90
N LEU A 143 -6.58 -0.72 2.89
CA LEU A 143 -7.98 -0.31 2.99
C LEU A 143 -8.92 -1.50 3.26
N LEU A 144 -8.60 -2.70 2.77
CA LEU A 144 -9.29 -3.93 3.15
C LEU A 144 -9.04 -4.29 4.63
N GLY A 145 -7.80 -4.20 5.11
CA GLY A 145 -7.47 -4.42 6.52
C GLY A 145 -8.26 -3.48 7.45
N LEU A 146 -8.35 -2.20 7.09
CA LEU A 146 -9.16 -1.22 7.82
C LEU A 146 -10.65 -1.58 7.83
N HIS A 147 -11.19 -2.07 6.70
CA HIS A 147 -12.59 -2.49 6.63
C HIS A 147 -12.89 -3.64 7.59
N LEU A 148 -12.02 -4.65 7.62
CA LEU A 148 -12.16 -5.78 8.55
C LEU A 148 -12.06 -5.31 10.00
N HIS A 149 -11.11 -4.43 10.29
CA HIS A 149 -10.92 -3.85 11.62
C HIS A 149 -12.17 -3.12 12.14
N LEU A 150 -12.74 -2.22 11.34
CA LEU A 150 -13.93 -1.45 11.73
C LEU A 150 -15.16 -2.33 11.95
N ARG A 151 -15.18 -3.54 11.38
CA ARG A 151 -16.25 -4.53 11.57
C ARG A 151 -15.97 -5.51 12.72
N ASN A 152 -14.85 -5.33 13.43
CA ASN A 152 -14.32 -6.30 14.41
C ASN A 152 -14.16 -7.71 13.82
N GLU A 153 -13.89 -7.78 12.52
CA GLU A 153 -13.59 -9.02 11.82
C GLU A 153 -12.08 -9.24 11.84
N ALA A 154 -11.64 -10.44 12.22
CA ALA A 154 -10.23 -10.76 12.21
C ALA A 154 -9.72 -10.83 10.76
N ILE A 155 -8.53 -10.27 10.51
CA ILE A 155 -7.71 -10.73 9.38
C ILE A 155 -7.50 -12.22 9.63
N VAL A 156 -8.10 -13.09 8.81
CA VAL A 156 -7.92 -14.55 8.91
C VAL A 156 -6.51 -14.91 8.47
N THR A 157 -5.51 -14.45 9.20
CA THR A 157 -4.14 -14.95 9.12
C THR A 157 -3.59 -14.85 10.54
N ALA A 158 -3.70 -15.94 11.32
CA ALA A 158 -3.08 -16.07 12.65
C ALA A 158 -1.54 -15.91 12.62
N ASN A 159 -0.97 -15.69 11.42
CA ASN A 159 0.39 -15.30 11.15
C ASN A 159 0.40 -14.45 9.85
N PRO A 160 0.63 -13.12 9.92
CA PRO A 160 0.70 -12.25 8.75
C PRO A 160 1.71 -12.72 7.68
N LYS A 161 2.81 -13.38 8.10
CA LYS A 161 3.80 -13.95 7.18
C LYS A 161 3.33 -15.26 6.53
N ALA A 162 2.51 -16.07 7.21
CA ALA A 162 1.95 -17.28 6.62
C ALA A 162 0.78 -16.97 5.67
N GLY A 163 0.02 -15.92 5.97
CA GLY A 163 -1.08 -15.43 5.12
C GLY A 163 -0.64 -14.93 3.75
N GLN A 164 0.53 -14.28 3.67
CA GLN A 164 1.11 -13.77 2.42
C GLN A 164 1.41 -14.87 1.37
N HIS A 165 1.41 -16.14 1.78
CA HIS A 165 1.63 -17.28 0.88
C HIS A 165 0.36 -18.10 0.64
N SER A 166 -0.82 -17.64 1.08
CA SER A 166 -2.06 -18.37 0.86
C SER A 166 -2.59 -18.22 -0.58
N PRO A 167 -3.33 -19.21 -1.10
CA PRO A 167 -4.03 -19.09 -2.38
C PRO A 167 -5.01 -17.92 -2.42
N GLU A 168 -5.64 -17.59 -1.29
CA GLU A 168 -6.56 -16.47 -1.14
C GLU A 168 -5.83 -15.13 -1.29
N PHE A 169 -4.67 -14.96 -0.64
CA PHE A 169 -3.84 -13.76 -0.80
C PHE A 169 -3.31 -13.62 -2.22
N THR A 170 -2.92 -14.73 -2.85
CA THR A 170 -2.51 -14.74 -4.26
C THR A 170 -3.66 -14.31 -5.18
N SER A 171 -4.88 -14.83 -4.94
CA SER A 171 -6.06 -14.44 -5.74
C SER A 171 -6.40 -12.96 -5.55
N LEU A 172 -6.26 -12.45 -4.33
CA LEU A 172 -6.52 -11.06 -3.98
C LEU A 172 -5.55 -10.09 -4.67
N THR A 173 -4.26 -10.40 -4.63
CA THR A 173 -3.21 -9.59 -5.25
C THR A 173 -3.32 -9.59 -6.77
N VAL A 174 -3.67 -10.73 -7.39
CA VAL A 174 -3.98 -10.81 -8.82
C VAL A 174 -5.18 -9.92 -9.18
N PHE A 175 -6.27 -10.00 -8.42
CA PHE A 175 -7.46 -9.18 -8.66
C PHE A 175 -7.15 -7.69 -8.55
N SER A 176 -6.48 -7.26 -7.48
CA SER A 176 -6.09 -5.85 -7.29
C SER A 176 -5.13 -5.39 -8.39
N SER A 177 -4.16 -6.22 -8.79
CA SER A 177 -3.25 -5.90 -9.91
C SER A 177 -4.01 -5.68 -11.21
N GLN A 178 -4.98 -6.54 -11.53
CA GLN A 178 -5.85 -6.39 -12.69
C GLN A 178 -6.70 -5.12 -12.63
N ALA A 179 -7.23 -4.77 -11.46
CA ALA A 179 -8.01 -3.54 -11.25
C ALA A 179 -7.16 -2.28 -11.53
N TRP A 180 -5.93 -2.23 -11.03
CA TRP A 180 -4.99 -1.15 -11.36
C TRP A 180 -4.57 -1.14 -12.83
N GLY A 181 -4.45 -2.32 -13.45
CA GLY A 181 -4.26 -2.45 -14.89
C GLY A 181 -5.42 -1.86 -15.70
N ALA A 182 -6.67 -2.07 -15.26
CA ALA A 182 -7.85 -1.46 -15.88
C ALA A 182 -7.87 0.06 -15.73
N THR A 183 -7.46 0.60 -14.58
CA THR A 183 -7.28 2.05 -14.39
C THR A 183 -6.20 2.60 -15.32
N LEU A 184 -5.08 1.89 -15.49
CA LEU A 184 -4.01 2.30 -16.41
C LEU A 184 -4.46 2.26 -17.88
N LEU A 185 -5.24 1.24 -18.27
CA LEU A 185 -5.86 1.15 -19.59
C LEU A 185 -6.79 2.35 -19.86
N ALA A 186 -7.66 2.69 -18.89
CA ALA A 186 -8.57 3.81 -18.99
C ALA A 186 -7.84 5.17 -19.11
N ALA A 187 -6.62 5.26 -18.56
CA ALA A 187 -5.74 6.41 -18.68
C ALA A 187 -4.96 6.46 -20.02
N GLY A 188 -5.17 5.49 -20.92
CA GLY A 188 -4.65 5.51 -22.29
C GLY A 188 -3.43 4.62 -22.56
N ALA A 189 -3.01 3.77 -21.62
CA ALA A 189 -1.96 2.78 -21.89
C ALA A 189 -2.44 1.71 -22.88
N SER A 190 -1.49 1.09 -23.58
CA SER A 190 -1.77 -0.04 -24.47
C SER A 190 -2.07 -1.33 -23.70
N ALA A 191 -2.79 -2.25 -24.33
CA ALA A 191 -3.06 -3.58 -23.76
C ALA A 191 -1.77 -4.36 -23.42
N ALA A 192 -0.68 -4.15 -24.17
CA ALA A 192 0.61 -4.78 -23.95
C ALA A 192 1.32 -4.25 -22.69
N GLU A 193 1.28 -2.92 -22.48
CA GLU A 193 1.78 -2.30 -21.25
C GLU A 193 0.99 -2.76 -20.04
N VAL A 194 -0.34 -2.78 -20.15
CA VAL A 194 -1.24 -3.25 -19.08
C VAL A 194 -0.96 -4.70 -18.71
N ALA A 195 -0.84 -5.60 -19.69
CA ALA A 195 -0.51 -7.00 -19.43
C ALA A 195 0.82 -7.15 -18.67
N THR A 196 1.82 -6.37 -19.07
CA THR A 196 3.16 -6.36 -18.45
C THR A 196 3.10 -5.92 -16.98
N VAL A 197 2.50 -4.76 -16.69
CA VAL A 197 2.47 -4.24 -15.32
C VAL A 197 1.60 -5.09 -14.39
N VAL A 198 0.53 -5.69 -14.91
CA VAL A 198 -0.34 -6.60 -14.14
C VAL A 198 0.43 -7.86 -13.76
N GLU A 199 1.13 -8.50 -14.70
CA GLU A 199 1.94 -9.69 -14.43
C GLU A 199 3.02 -9.40 -13.39
N HIS A 200 3.79 -8.33 -13.58
CA HIS A 200 4.90 -8.01 -12.70
C HIS A 200 4.44 -7.55 -11.31
N THR A 201 3.37 -6.77 -11.22
CA THR A 201 2.82 -6.35 -9.92
C THR A 201 2.26 -7.54 -9.16
N ALA A 202 1.51 -8.44 -9.82
CA ALA A 202 1.01 -9.63 -9.14
C ALA A 202 2.16 -10.49 -8.60
N ALA A 203 3.23 -10.67 -9.38
CA ALA A 203 4.43 -11.39 -8.95
C ALA A 203 5.23 -10.67 -7.85
N LEU A 204 5.16 -9.33 -7.79
CA LEU A 204 5.79 -8.51 -6.74
C LEU A 204 5.17 -8.80 -5.37
N TYR A 205 3.83 -8.88 -5.30
CA TYR A 205 3.08 -9.08 -4.06
C TYR A 205 2.87 -10.56 -3.70
N ALA A 206 2.65 -11.42 -4.70
CA ALA A 206 2.44 -12.86 -4.52
C ALA A 206 3.33 -13.65 -5.51
N PRO A 207 4.61 -13.86 -5.18
CA PRO A 207 5.53 -14.57 -6.05
C PRO A 207 5.11 -16.04 -6.24
N PRO A 208 5.06 -16.58 -7.48
CA PRO A 208 4.70 -17.98 -7.73
C PRO A 208 5.68 -18.95 -7.04
N ALA A 209 5.16 -20.04 -6.48
CA ALA A 209 5.95 -21.05 -5.77
C ALA A 209 7.08 -21.69 -6.62
N THR A 210 6.92 -21.74 -7.95
CA THR A 210 7.89 -22.31 -8.90
C THR A 210 8.67 -21.28 -9.71
N MET A 211 8.52 -19.98 -9.42
CA MET A 211 9.21 -18.90 -10.19
C MET A 211 10.74 -18.90 -10.02
N PHE A 212 11.29 -19.76 -9.16
CA PHE A 212 12.71 -19.87 -8.91
C PHE A 212 13.53 -20.47 -10.06
N ALA A 213 12.96 -20.82 -11.23
CA ALA A 213 13.71 -21.53 -12.26
C ALA A 213 14.15 -20.75 -13.51
N THR A 214 13.56 -19.60 -13.91
CA THR A 214 13.73 -19.17 -15.33
C THR A 214 13.94 -17.70 -15.68
N ARG A 215 13.84 -16.71 -14.77
CA ARG A 215 14.05 -15.30 -15.16
C ARG A 215 14.93 -14.51 -14.19
N ASN A 216 16.24 -14.52 -14.47
CA ASN A 216 17.29 -13.84 -13.70
C ASN A 216 17.07 -12.33 -13.51
N TRP A 217 16.38 -11.66 -14.43
CA TRP A 217 16.16 -10.21 -14.37
C TRP A 217 15.11 -9.80 -13.32
N MET A 218 14.05 -10.59 -13.11
CA MET A 218 13.06 -10.36 -12.05
C MET A 218 13.63 -10.56 -10.63
N ARG A 219 14.65 -11.42 -10.48
CA ARG A 219 15.39 -11.56 -9.21
C ARG A 219 16.15 -10.28 -8.85
N ALA A 220 16.70 -9.58 -9.85
CA ALA A 220 17.43 -8.33 -9.65
C ALA A 220 16.49 -7.15 -9.32
N SER A 221 15.36 -7.02 -10.01
CA SER A 221 14.32 -6.00 -9.72
C SER A 221 13.70 -6.20 -8.33
N ARG A 222 13.38 -7.45 -7.94
CA ARG A 222 12.90 -7.78 -6.60
C ARG A 222 13.96 -7.57 -5.52
N ALA A 223 15.22 -7.92 -5.76
CA ALA A 223 16.29 -7.66 -4.80
C ALA A 223 16.51 -6.15 -4.58
N ALA A 224 16.36 -5.32 -5.63
CA ALA A 224 16.38 -3.87 -5.48
C ALA A 224 15.18 -3.36 -4.66
N PHE A 225 13.96 -3.80 -4.97
CA PHE A 225 12.75 -3.41 -4.24
C PHE A 225 12.73 -3.90 -2.79
N LEU A 226 13.12 -5.16 -2.52
CA LEU A 226 13.15 -5.72 -1.18
C LEU A 226 14.30 -5.20 -0.32
N ARG A 227 15.44 -4.80 -0.91
CA ARG A 227 16.46 -4.04 -0.17
C ARG A 227 15.91 -2.75 0.44
N HIS A 228 14.85 -2.18 -0.15
CA HIS A 228 14.18 -1.00 0.39
C HIS A 228 13.06 -1.32 1.39
N LEU A 229 12.55 -2.56 1.46
CA LEU A 229 11.37 -2.92 2.26
C LEU A 229 11.62 -3.92 3.40
N VAL A 230 12.66 -4.76 3.29
CA VAL A 230 12.99 -5.79 4.27
C VAL A 230 14.37 -5.46 4.84
N PRO A 231 14.55 -5.40 6.18
CA PRO A 231 15.88 -5.25 6.76
C PRO A 231 16.77 -6.39 6.28
N ALA A 232 18.06 -6.12 6.06
CA ALA A 232 19.02 -7.20 5.91
C ALA A 232 18.94 -8.09 7.17
N PRO A 233 19.02 -9.43 7.04
CA PRO A 233 19.15 -10.26 8.23
C PRO A 233 20.38 -9.78 9.00
N GLU A 234 20.22 -9.57 10.31
CA GLU A 234 21.35 -9.38 11.20
C GLU A 234 22.28 -10.57 11.01
N VAL A 235 23.47 -10.29 10.48
CA VAL A 235 24.55 -11.25 10.53
C VAL A 235 24.91 -11.32 12.01
N GLU A 236 24.42 -12.34 12.70
CA GLU A 236 25.01 -12.77 13.96
C GLU A 236 26.49 -13.01 13.67
N SER A 237 27.30 -12.04 14.08
CA SER A 237 28.73 -12.21 14.22
C SER A 237 28.91 -13.22 15.35
N SER A 238 29.09 -14.49 14.99
CA SER A 238 29.67 -15.46 15.91
C SER A 238 31.14 -15.10 16.08
N ASP A 239 31.43 -14.10 16.90
CA ASP A 239 32.73 -13.89 17.51
C ASP A 239 32.68 -14.49 18.94
N GLY A 240 33.57 -15.46 19.18
CA GLY A 240 33.93 -16.02 20.50
C GLY A 240 33.14 -17.28 20.89
N ASP A 241 33.72 -18.45 21.15
CA ASP A 241 35.10 -18.85 21.51
C ASP A 241 35.54 -20.14 20.79
#